data_AF-A0A5K0XQ57-F1
#
_entry.id   AF-A0A5K0XQ57-F1
#
_cell.length_a   1.000
_cell.length_b   1.000
_cell.length_c   1.000
_cell.angle_alpha   90.00
_cell.angle_beta   90.00
_cell.angle_gamma   90.00
#
_symmetry.space_group_name_H-M   'P 1'
#
loop_
_entity.id
_entity.type
_entity.pdbx_description
1 polymer ?
#
loop_
_entity_poly.entity_id
_entity_poly.type
_entity_poly.pdbx_seq_one_letter_code
_entity_poly.pdbx_strand_id
1 'polypeptide(L)' 'WWRGLELAENLKFSRDRLMECYLWNIGVDFNPRFSVCRKSITKLNCLITTIDDVYDVYGTIDELELFTEAVD' A
#
# COMPACT_ATOMS: atom_id res chain seq x y z
N TRP A 1 2.02 -1.97 12.98
CA TRP A 1 2.75 -1.61 11.74
C TRP A 1 1.95 -0.57 10.98
N TRP A 2 0.83 -0.92 10.33
CA TRP A 2 0.04 0.02 9.52
C TRP A 2 -0.32 1.32 10.25
N ARG A 3 -0.98 1.22 11.42
CA ARG A 3 -1.26 2.39 12.28
C ARG A 3 -0.02 3.17 12.70
N GLY A 4 1.13 2.51 12.84
CA GLY A 4 2.38 3.17 13.23
C GLY A 4 3.12 3.84 12.08
N LEU A 5 2.66 3.69 10.83
CA LEU A 5 3.14 4.50 9.70
C LEU A 5 2.39 5.82 9.60
N GLU A 6 1.24 5.94 10.28
CA GLU A 6 0.38 7.13 10.28
C GLU A 6 -0.01 7.61 8.87
N LEU A 7 0.11 6.75 7.85
CA LEU A 7 -0.20 7.10 6.46
C LEU A 7 -1.67 7.42 6.29
N ALA A 8 -2.56 6.64 6.90
CA ALA A 8 -4.00 6.92 6.88
C ALA A 8 -4.37 8.25 7.58
N GLU A 9 -3.53 8.72 8.51
CA GLU A 9 -3.76 9.98 9.25
C GLU A 9 -3.18 11.18 8.50
N ASN A 10 -1.98 11.02 7.91
CA ASN A 10 -1.28 12.05 7.16
C ASN A 10 -1.83 12.21 5.73
N LEU A 11 -2.16 11.10 5.08
CA LEU A 11 -2.78 11.05 3.74
C LEU A 11 -4.28 10.80 3.93
N LYS A 12 -5.02 11.85 4.29
CA LYS A 12 -6.48 11.79 4.54
C LYS A 12 -7.30 11.28 3.34
N PHE A 13 -6.69 11.28 2.16
CA PHE A 13 -7.27 10.76 0.94
C PHE A 13 -7.06 9.25 0.76
N SER A 14 -6.02 8.69 1.39
CA SER A 14 -5.69 7.27 1.27
C SER A 14 -6.68 6.42 2.08
N ARG A 15 -7.18 5.35 1.47
CA ARG A 15 -8.16 4.45 2.09
C ARG A 15 -7.45 3.47 3.05
N ASP A 16 -8.04 3.21 4.23
CA ASP A 16 -7.54 2.15 5.13
C ASP A 16 -7.88 0.75 4.59
N ARG A 17 -6.99 0.23 3.73
CA ARG A 17 -7.17 -1.04 3.00
C ARG A 17 -6.40 -2.22 3.59
N LEU A 18 -5.93 -2.14 4.84
CA LEU A 18 -5.11 -3.19 5.46
C LEU A 18 -5.81 -4.56 5.43
N MET A 19 -7.10 -4.61 5.78
CA MET A 19 -7.86 -5.85 5.80
C MET A 19 -8.12 -6.42 4.41
N GLU A 20 -8.39 -5.56 3.43
CA GLU A 20 -8.57 -5.95 2.02
C GLU A 20 -7.28 -6.56 1.47
N CYS A 21 -6.14 -5.88 1.68
CA CYS A 21 -4.83 -6.36 1.26
C CYS A 21 -4.46 -7.69 1.92
N TYR A 22 -4.79 -7.86 3.20
CA TYR A 22 -4.53 -9.11 3.91
C TYR A 22 -5.40 -10.26 3.39
N LEU A 23 -6.70 -10.00 3.16
CA LEU A 23 -7.63 -10.98 2.61
C LEU A 23 -7.21 -11.44 1.21
N TRP A 24 -6.78 -10.50 0.35
CA TRP A 24 -6.25 -10.81 -0.97
C TRP A 24 -5.09 -11.82 -0.89
N ASN A 25 -4.14 -11.58 0.02
CA ASN A 25 -2.98 -12.43 0.18
C ASN A 25 -3.28 -13.78 0.84
N ILE A 26 -4.34 -13.88 1.65
CA ILE A 26 -4.86 -15.18 2.08
C ILE A 26 -5.39 -15.96 0.87
N GLY A 27 -6.10 -15.30 -0.05
CA GLY A 27 -6.62 -15.92 -1.27
C GLY A 27 -5.51 -16.45 -2.19
N VAL A 28 -4.38 -15.73 -2.27
CA VAL A 28 -3.20 -16.16 -3.07
C VAL A 28 -2.53 -17.39 -2.46
N ASP A 29 -2.21 -17.35 -1.16
CA ASP A 29 -1.56 -18.49 -0.50
C ASP A 29 -1.97 -18.59 0.97
N PHE A 30 -2.98 -19.41 1.24
CA PHE A 30 -3.55 -19.60 2.57
C PHE A 30 -2.70 -20.50 3.48
N ASN A 31 -1.70 -21.22 2.95
CA ASN A 31 -0.99 -22.24 3.71
C ASN A 31 -0.24 -21.60 4.91
N PRO A 32 -0.40 -22.11 6.15
CA PRO A 32 0.20 -21.52 7.35
C PRO A 32 1.71 -21.28 7.27
N ARG A 33 2.44 -22.10 6.50
CA ARG A 33 3.89 -21.98 6.30
C ARG A 33 4.30 -20.65 5.68
N PHE A 34 3.43 -20.01 4.91
CA PHE A 34 3.70 -18.73 4.25
C PHE A 34 3.22 -17.52 5.06
N SER A 35 2.98 -17.66 6.36
CA SER A 35 2.51 -16.55 7.21
C SER A 35 3.40 -15.31 7.18
N VAL A 36 4.74 -15.48 7.13
CA VAL A 36 5.69 -14.38 7.01
C VAL A 36 5.58 -13.72 5.63
N CYS A 37 5.54 -14.53 4.57
CA CYS A 37 5.36 -14.05 3.20
C CYS A 37 4.07 -13.24 3.05
N ARG A 38 2.93 -13.77 3.50
CA ARG A 38 1.63 -13.07 3.50
C ARG A 38 1.70 -11.73 4.23
N LYS A 39 2.35 -11.69 5.40
CA LYS A 39 2.53 -10.44 6.14
C LYS A 39 3.35 -9.44 5.34
N SER A 40 4.47 -9.86 4.73
CA SER A 40 5.31 -8.98 3.91
C SER A 40 4.59 -8.47 2.66
N ILE A 41 3.92 -9.33 1.91
CA ILE A 41 3.15 -8.94 0.72
C ILE A 41 1.99 -8.03 1.09
N THR A 42 1.33 -8.25 2.24
CA THR A 42 0.25 -7.35 2.70
C THR A 42 0.77 -5.93 2.93
N LYS A 43 1.96 -5.79 3.52
CA LYS A 43 2.59 -4.48 3.70
C LYS A 43 2.90 -3.81 2.36
N LEU A 44 3.46 -4.57 1.41
CA LEU A 44 3.74 -4.09 0.06
C LEU A 44 2.46 -3.66 -0.65
N ASN A 45 1.41 -4.48 -0.62
CA ASN A 45 0.13 -4.16 -1.25
C ASN A 45 -0.48 -2.88 -0.67
N CYS A 46 -0.42 -2.67 0.65
CA CYS A 46 -0.92 -1.43 1.26
C CYS A 46 -0.18 -0.21 0.68
N LEU A 47 1.16 -0.27 0.58
CA LEU A 47 1.95 0.82 -0.01
C LEU A 47 1.63 1.02 -1.50
N ILE A 48 1.53 -0.07 -2.27
CA ILE A 48 1.16 -0.03 -3.68
C ILE A 48 -0.19 0.65 -3.85
N THR A 49 -1.21 0.29 -3.09
CA THR A 49 -2.54 0.92 -3.20
C THR A 49 -2.52 2.39 -2.79
N THR A 50 -1.67 2.79 -1.84
CA THR A 50 -1.50 4.20 -1.48
C THR A 50 -0.81 4.99 -2.59
N ILE A 51 0.21 4.42 -3.24
CA ILE A 51 0.89 5.04 -4.38
C ILE A 51 -0.05 5.09 -5.59
N ASP A 52 -0.84 4.04 -5.83
CA ASP A 52 -1.86 4.00 -6.89
C ASP A 52 -2.87 5.15 -6.74
N ASP A 53 -3.44 5.33 -5.53
CA ASP A 53 -4.33 6.47 -5.22
C ASP A 53 -3.64 7.84 -5.55
N VAL A 54 -2.32 7.96 -5.29
CA VAL A 54 -1.55 9.17 -5.63
C VAL A 54 -1.42 9.35 -7.14
N TYR A 55 -1.09 8.30 -7.90
CA TYR A 55 -0.89 8.40 -9.35
C TYR A 55 -2.19 8.48 -10.16
N ASP A 56 -3.30 7.91 -9.66
CA ASP A 56 -4.55 7.79 -10.42
C ASP A 56 -5.53 8.95 -10.20
N VAL A 57 -5.54 9.55 -8.99
CA VAL A 57 -6.56 10.53 -8.58
C VAL A 57 -5.97 11.80 -8.00
N TYR A 58 -4.93 11.72 -7.17
CA TYR A 58 -4.55 12.87 -6.31
C TYR A 58 -3.34 13.68 -6.78
N GLY A 59 -2.37 13.07 -7.45
CA GLY A 59 -1.14 13.74 -7.86
C GLY A 59 -1.30 14.54 -9.15
N THR A 60 -0.71 15.73 -9.18
CA THR A 60 -0.51 16.47 -10.43
C THR A 60 0.68 15.91 -11.20
N ILE A 61 0.73 16.10 -12.53
CA ILE A 61 1.82 15.57 -13.37
C ILE A 61 3.19 15.98 -12.85
N ASP A 62 3.37 17.26 -12.47
CA ASP A 62 4.65 17.77 -11.95
C ASP A 62 5.06 17.08 -10.63
N GLU A 63 4.10 16.83 -9.73
CA GLU A 63 4.35 16.11 -8.47
C GLU A 63 4.70 14.64 -8.72
N LEU A 64 4.04 14.00 -9.69
CA LEU A 64 4.27 12.60 -10.05
C LEU A 64 5.62 12.40 -10.72
N GLU A 65 6.07 13.33 -11.55
CA GLU A 65 7.42 13.32 -12.14
C GLU A 65 8.48 13.39 -11.04
N LEU A 66 8.34 14.34 -10.09
CA LEU A 66 9.25 14.47 -8.95
C LEU A 66 9.25 13.24 -8.05
N PHE A 67 8.07 12.65 -7.78
CA PHE A 67 7.97 11.44 -6.98
C PHE A 67 8.64 10.26 -7.68
N THR A 68 8.48 10.14 -9.01
CA THR A 68 9.12 9.08 -9.81
C THR A 68 10.63 9.23 -9.80
N GLU A 69 11.14 10.44 -10.03
CA GLU A 69 12.58 10.74 -9.97
C GLU A 69 13.18 10.45 -8.58
N ALA A 70 12.43 10.67 -7.51
CA ALA A 70 12.90 10.39 -6.15
C ALA A 70 13.05 8.89 -5.83
N VAL A 71 12.41 8.00 -6.61
CA VAL A 71 12.44 6.54 -6.41
C VAL A 71 13.49 5.85 -7.27
N ASP A 72 13.82 6.41 -8.45
CA ASP A 72 14.84 5.92 -9.39
C ASP A 72 16.28 6.00 -8.83
#